data_AF-A0A2G1W9C3-F1
#
_entry.id   AF-A0A2G1W9C3-F1
#
_cell.length_a   1.000
_cell.length_b   1.000
_cell.length_c   1.000
_cell.angle_alpha   90.00
_cell.angle_beta   90.00
_cell.angle_gamma   90.00
#
_symmetry.space_group_name_H-M   'P 1'
#
loop_
_entity.id
_entity.type
_entity.pdbx_description
1 polymer ?
#
loop_
_entity_poly.entity_id
_entity_poly.type
_entity_poly.pdbx_seq_one_letter_code
_entity_poly.pdbx_strand_id
1 'polypeptide(L)'
;MVTESGDGLTCLEHLRTNKFAVLVTEINLHWGQGDGVIEVMTDDKAIETIPTVLLDFLQVSFSDDGAVHLSNPLSSEELVRVVDQRVARVQG
;
A
#
# COMPACT_ATOMS: atom_id res chain seq x y z
N MET A 1 -6.45 7.82 13.85
CA MET A 1 -7.69 7.77 13.05
C MET A 1 -7.39 6.96 11.82
N VAL A 2 -8.27 6.01 11.46
CA VAL A 2 -8.13 5.18 10.26
C VAL A 2 -9.17 5.68 9.26
N THR A 3 -8.77 5.80 8.00
CA THR A 3 -9.64 6.20 6.89
C THR A 3 -9.50 5.16 5.80
N GLU A 4 -10.63 4.65 5.30
CA GLU A 4 -10.70 3.63 4.27
C GLU A 4 -11.24 4.23 2.97
N SER A 5 -10.76 3.73 1.83
CA SER A 5 -11.22 4.11 0.50
C SER A 5 -11.27 2.87 -0.39
N GLY A 6 -12.33 2.74 -1.20
CA GLY A 6 -12.52 1.61 -2.12
C GLY A 6 -11.90 1.79 -3.50
N ASP A 7 -11.37 2.98 -3.81
CA ASP A 7 -10.83 3.36 -5.11
C ASP A 7 -9.69 4.38 -4.98
N GLY A 8 -8.85 4.47 -6.02
CA GLY A 8 -7.67 5.35 -6.03
C GLY A 8 -8.00 6.85 -6.04
N LEU A 9 -9.14 7.28 -6.59
CA LEU A 9 -9.50 8.70 -6.65
C LEU A 9 -9.85 9.22 -5.25
N THR A 10 -10.75 8.52 -4.55
CA THR A 10 -11.11 8.83 -3.16
C THR A 10 -9.89 8.74 -2.25
N CYS A 11 -8.98 7.79 -2.50
CA CYS A 11 -7.72 7.68 -1.78
C CYS A 11 -6.87 8.97 -1.91
N LEU A 12 -6.63 9.42 -3.14
CA LEU A 12 -5.84 10.63 -3.42
C LEU A 12 -6.48 11.89 -2.82
N GLU A 13 -7.81 12.01 -2.87
CA GLU A 13 -8.54 13.11 -2.22
C GLU A 13 -8.27 13.12 -0.72
N HIS A 14 -8.42 11.98 -0.04
CA HIS A 14 -8.13 11.88 1.39
C HIS A 14 -6.68 12.27 1.70
N LEU A 15 -5.70 11.75 0.94
CA LEU A 15 -4.27 12.01 1.15
C LEU A 15 -3.94 13.50 1.07
N ARG A 16 -4.61 14.24 0.17
CA ARG A 16 -4.40 15.69 0.01
C ARG A 16 -5.05 16.53 1.10
N THR A 17 -6.20 16.09 1.62
CA THR A 17 -6.97 16.88 2.60
C THR A 17 -6.57 16.59 4.05
N ASN A 18 -5.91 15.46 4.31
CA ASN A 18 -5.57 15.00 5.65
C ASN A 18 -4.08 14.69 5.78
N LYS A 19 -3.57 14.71 7.01
CA LYS A 19 -2.20 14.27 7.30
C LYS A 19 -2.21 12.81 7.72
N PHE A 20 -1.57 11.95 6.92
CA PHE A 20 -1.39 10.54 7.24
C PHE A 20 0.08 10.24 7.55
N ALA A 21 0.32 9.34 8.49
CA ALA A 21 1.65 8.84 8.80
C ALA A 21 2.09 7.73 7.84
N VAL A 22 1.13 7.04 7.23
CA VAL A 22 1.36 5.92 6.32
C VAL A 22 0.13 5.70 5.45
N LEU A 23 0.36 5.31 4.20
CA LEU A 23 -0.62 4.72 3.30
C LEU A 23 -0.38 3.20 3.25
N VAL A 24 -1.44 2.41 3.40
CA VAL A 24 -1.43 0.97 3.10
C VAL A 24 -2.38 0.76 1.93
N THR A 25 -1.88 0.26 0.81
CA THR A 25 -2.67 0.05 -0.41
C THR A 25 -2.40 -1.33 -0.98
N GLU A 26 -3.40 -1.92 -1.64
CA GLU A 26 -3.28 -3.20 -2.33
C GLU A 26 -3.01 -2.99 -3.83
N ILE A 27 -2.19 -3.86 -4.42
CA ILE A 27 -1.72 -3.71 -5.81
C ILE A 27 -2.79 -4.03 -6.85
N ASN A 28 -3.69 -4.99 -6.58
CA ASN A 28 -4.71 -5.49 -7.50
C ASN A 28 -6.11 -4.84 -7.36
N LEU A 29 -6.21 -3.66 -6.72
CA LEU A 29 -7.49 -2.97 -6.56
C LEU A 29 -8.13 -2.66 -7.92
N HIS A 30 -9.43 -2.88 -8.02
CA HIS A 30 -10.18 -2.57 -9.24
C HIS A 30 -10.34 -1.03 -9.35
N TRP A 31 -9.89 -0.48 -10.48
CA TRP A 31 -9.95 0.95 -10.86
C TRP A 31 -8.99 1.90 -10.10
N GLY A 32 -7.94 2.37 -10.79
CA GLY A 32 -6.97 3.34 -10.23
C GLY A 32 -6.03 2.68 -9.21
N GLN A 33 -5.19 1.76 -9.72
CA GLN A 33 -4.39 0.77 -8.99
C GLN A 33 -3.52 1.34 -7.86
N GLY A 34 -3.06 0.48 -6.94
CA GLY A 34 -2.06 0.83 -5.92
C GLY A 34 -0.82 1.49 -6.55
N ASP A 35 -0.34 0.97 -7.68
CA ASP A 35 0.77 1.57 -8.43
C ASP A 35 0.39 2.91 -9.06
N GLY A 36 -0.85 3.07 -9.55
CA GLY A 36 -1.32 4.34 -10.12
C GLY A 36 -1.49 5.43 -9.06
N VAL A 37 -1.93 5.08 -7.85
CA VAL A 37 -1.94 5.99 -6.69
C VAL A 37 -0.51 6.41 -6.36
N ILE A 38 0.44 5.46 -6.31
CA ILE A 38 1.85 5.74 -6.04
C ILE A 38 2.48 6.62 -7.15
N GLU A 39 2.16 6.38 -8.42
CA GLU A 39 2.61 7.19 -9.55
C GLU A 39 2.15 8.64 -9.39
N VAL A 40 0.85 8.86 -9.13
CA VAL A 40 0.31 10.21 -8.88
C VAL A 40 0.92 10.85 -7.63
N MET A 41 1.14 10.07 -6.57
CA MET A 41 1.80 10.57 -5.35
C MET A 41 3.22 11.05 -5.63
N THR A 42 3.95 10.36 -6.51
CA THR A 42 5.35 10.70 -6.84
C THR A 42 5.46 12.07 -7.52
N ASP A 43 4.42 12.49 -8.24
CA ASP A 43 4.36 13.80 -8.90
C ASP A 43 3.67 14.90 -8.07
N ASP A 44 3.07 14.54 -6.93
CA ASP A 44 2.29 15.45 -6.08
C ASP A 44 3.02 15.79 -4.77
N LYS A 45 3.65 16.96 -4.74
CA LYS A 45 4.44 17.47 -3.59
C LYS A 45 3.70 17.50 -2.26
N ALA A 46 2.37 17.54 -2.26
CA ALA A 46 1.61 17.55 -1.01
C ALA A 46 1.62 16.18 -0.31
N ILE A 47 1.81 15.11 -1.09
CA ILE A 47 1.62 13.73 -0.64
C ILE A 47 2.81 12.81 -0.99
N GLU A 48 3.79 13.29 -1.76
CA GLU A 48 4.99 12.53 -2.20
C GLU A 48 5.80 11.96 -1.03
N THR A 49 5.75 12.60 0.13
CA THR A 49 6.53 12.19 1.32
C THR A 49 5.80 11.17 2.19
N ILE A 50 4.55 10.82 1.89
CA ILE A 50 3.76 9.90 2.73
C ILE A 50 4.30 8.47 2.56
N PRO A 51 4.77 7.83 3.64
CA PRO A 51 5.25 6.45 3.59
C PRO A 51 4.18 5.52 3.06
N THR A 52 4.53 4.69 2.08
CA THR A 52 3.58 3.75 1.49
C THR A 52 4.01 2.30 1.70
N VAL A 53 3.05 1.47 2.08
CA VAL A 53 3.14 0.00 2.13
C VAL A 53 2.23 -0.54 1.03
N LEU A 54 2.84 -1.15 0.02
CA LEU A 54 2.13 -1.85 -1.05
C LEU A 54 1.96 -3.31 -0.64
N LEU A 55 0.71 -3.77 -0.60
CA LEU A 55 0.36 -5.15 -0.33
C LEU A 55 0.07 -5.86 -1.64
N ASP A 56 0.69 -7.02 -1.80
CA ASP A 56 0.38 -7.96 -2.87
C ASP A 56 -0.21 -9.23 -2.25
N PHE A 57 -1.54 -9.34 -2.30
CA PHE A 57 -2.27 -10.49 -1.76
C PHE A 57 -2.30 -11.66 -2.76
N LEU A 58 -1.84 -11.46 -4.00
CA LEU A 58 -1.80 -12.46 -5.05
C LEU A 58 -0.36 -12.73 -5.49
N GLN A 59 0.51 -13.09 -4.55
CA GLN A 59 1.79 -13.68 -4.93
C GLN A 59 1.55 -15.11 -5.44
N VAL A 60 1.36 -15.20 -6.76
CA VAL A 60 1.40 -16.44 -7.52
C VAL A 60 2.86 -16.87 -7.63
N SER A 61 3.25 -17.88 -6.87
CA SER A 61 4.54 -18.53 -7.01
C SER A 61 4.36 -19.84 -7.78
N PHE A 62 5.21 -20.05 -8.78
CA PHE A 62 5.32 -21.32 -9.49
C PHE A 62 6.44 -22.10 -8.82
N SER A 63 6.14 -23.25 -8.23
CA SER A 63 7.17 -24.18 -7.77
C SER A 63 7.74 -24.96 -8.96
N ASP A 64 8.97 -25.46 -8.81
CA ASP A 64 9.68 -26.23 -9.85
C ASP A 64 8.94 -27.51 -10.28
N ASP A 65 7.93 -27.95 -9.53
CA ASP A 65 7.04 -29.08 -9.85
C ASP A 65 5.79 -28.68 -10.68
N GLY A 66 5.68 -27.40 -11.04
CA GLY A 66 4.56 -26.86 -11.81
C GLY A 66 3.29 -26.59 -11.00
N ALA A 67 3.33 -26.71 -9.67
CA ALA A 67 2.21 -26.31 -8.83
C ALA A 67 2.11 -24.78 -8.71
N VAL A 68 0.88 -24.29 -8.76
CA VAL A 68 0.56 -22.88 -8.51
C VAL A 68 0.31 -22.71 -7.02
N HIS A 69 1.24 -22.08 -6.32
CA HIS A 69 1.07 -21.73 -4.92
C HIS A 69 0.63 -20.27 -4.81
N LEU A 70 -0.60 -20.08 -4.33
CA LEU A 70 -1.06 -18.79 -3.82
C LEU A 70 -0.42 -18.64 -2.44
N SER A 71 0.65 -17.85 -2.35
CA SER A 71 1.21 -17.54 -1.04
C SER A 71 0.24 -16.64 -0.29
N ASN A 72 -0.05 -17.05 0.96
CA ASN A 72 -0.99 -16.39 1.84
C ASN A 72 -0.52 -14.94 2.07
N PRO A 73 -1.42 -13.95 2.12
CA PRO A 73 -1.04 -12.59 2.46
C PRO A 73 -0.37 -12.51 3.83
N LEU A 74 0.47 -11.48 3.99
CA LEU A 74 1.11 -11.10 5.25
C LEU A 74 0.19 -11.33 6.46
N SER A 75 0.69 -12.03 7.47
CA SER A 75 -0.03 -12.10 8.75
C SER A 75 -0.19 -10.70 9.34
N SER A 76 -1.19 -10.51 10.21
CA SER A 76 -1.43 -9.22 10.86
C SER A 76 -0.20 -8.72 11.62
N GLU A 77 0.58 -9.62 12.23
CA GLU A 77 1.81 -9.28 12.94
C GLU A 77 2.90 -8.75 12.00
N GLU A 78 3.06 -9.37 10.83
CA GLU A 78 4.01 -8.93 9.82
C GLU A 78 3.61 -7.58 9.22
N LEU A 79 2.32 -7.36 8.98
CA LEU A 79 1.80 -6.07 8.51
C LEU A 79 2.10 -4.95 9.52
N VAL A 80 1.82 -5.16 10.81
CA VAL A 80 2.13 -4.20 11.87
C VAL A 80 3.62 -3.89 11.89
N ARG A 81 4.47 -4.92 11.82
CA ARG A 81 5.92 -4.75 11.81
C ARG A 81 6.41 -3.92 10.62
N VAL A 82 5.86 -4.15 9.42
CA VAL A 82 6.22 -3.38 8.22
C VAL A 82 5.77 -1.93 8.34
N VAL A 83 4.55 -1.69 8.82
CA VAL A 83 4.02 -0.34 9.04
C VAL A 83 4.88 0.43 10.05
N ASP A 84 5.22 -0.17 11.19
CA ASP A 84 6.05 0.45 12.21
C ASP A 84 7.42 0.86 11.67
N GLN A 85 8.05 0.00 10.86
CA GLN A 85 9.34 0.31 10.23
C GLN A 85 9.26 1.50 9.26
N ARG A 86 8.15 1.64 8.53
CA ARG A 86 7.97 2.74 7.58
C ARG A 86 7.70 4.07 8.28
N VAL A 87 6.92 4.06 9.35
CA VAL A 87 6.65 5.26 10.14
C VAL A 87 7.92 5.73 10.87
N ALA A 88 8.67 4.81 11.48
CA ALA A 88 9.88 5.15 12.23
C ALA A 88 10.98 5.78 11.35
N ARG A 89 11.10 5.38 10.09
CA ARG A 89 12.08 5.93 9.13
C ARG A 89 11.82 7.37 8.70
N VAL A 90 10.62 7.91 8.93
CA VAL A 90 10.27 9.31 8.61
C VAL A 90 10.44 10.24 9.81
N GLN A 91 10.60 9.69 11.01
CA GLN A 91 10.77 10.48 12.24
C GLN A 91 12.23 10.68 12.66
N GLY A 92 13.20 10.07 11.97
CA GLY A 92 14.64 10.21 12.22
C GLY A 92 15.34 10.96 11.10
#